data_AF-A0A914UXH3-F1
#
_entry.id   AF-A0A914UXH3-F1
#
_cell.length_a   1.000
_cell.length_b   1.000
_cell.length_c   1.000
_cell.angle_alpha   90.00
_cell.angle_beta   90.00
_cell.angle_gamma   90.00
#
_symmetry.space_group_name_H-M   'P 1'
#
loop_
_entity.id
_entity.type
_entity.pdbx_description
1 polymer ?
#
loop_
_entity_poly.entity_id
_entity_poly.type
_entity_poly.pdbx_seq_one_letter_code
_entity_poly.pdbx_strand_id
1 'polypeptide(L)'
;MSTVAENVSRVLQSEPDHKNQADKLRVLLDGLLQSGRPEADVVADVNKFAEIVVNQESGSMVVSRQLVNELTQRLMSMPNSIVKPIGEHLLAVIQSRVISYEEQSSQIRQRLAEIYETEEQWREAARTLVGIPLETGQRQYPADFKMRIYLRIAQLYLESGDAVEAEAYVNRASLLQTEAKSEELQIMYKAQYARVLDNRRKFIEAAGRYYELSLKAVLAGSEKDISLKKALVCTILASA
;
A
#
# COMPACT_ATOMS: atom_id res chain seq x y z
N MET A 1 16.72 -21.66 -22.65
CA MET A 1 16.97 -21.00 -21.35
C MET A 1 17.13 -19.51 -21.63
N SER A 2 16.10 -18.75 -21.28
CA SER A 2 15.99 -17.28 -21.18
C SER A 2 16.76 -16.37 -22.16
N THR A 3 16.20 -16.15 -23.36
CA THR A 3 16.59 -15.03 -24.26
C THR A 3 16.57 -13.68 -23.55
N VAL A 4 15.67 -13.49 -22.57
CA VAL A 4 15.58 -12.26 -21.77
C VAL A 4 16.84 -12.02 -20.96
N ALA A 5 17.38 -13.05 -20.29
CA ALA A 5 18.56 -12.91 -19.45
C ALA A 5 19.81 -12.57 -20.25
N GLU A 6 19.96 -13.22 -21.41
CA GLU A 6 21.06 -12.96 -22.35
C GLU A 6 20.95 -11.54 -22.95
N ASN A 7 19.74 -11.11 -23.31
CA ASN A 7 19.52 -9.78 -23.89
C ASN A 7 19.78 -8.65 -22.88
N VAL A 8 19.29 -8.77 -21.64
CA VAL A 8 19.53 -7.77 -20.59
C VAL A 8 21.02 -7.70 -20.26
N SER A 9 21.67 -8.85 -20.06
CA SER A 9 23.11 -8.90 -19.76
C SER A 9 23.95 -8.35 -20.91
N ARG A 10 23.57 -8.62 -22.16
CA ARG A 10 24.24 -8.08 -23.35
C ARG A 10 24.12 -6.55 -23.41
N VAL A 11 22.93 -5.99 -23.17
CA VAL A 11 22.74 -4.52 -23.18
C VAL A 11 23.60 -3.86 -22.10
N LEU A 12 23.67 -4.45 -20.90
CA LEU A 12 24.44 -3.91 -19.79
C LEU A 12 25.96 -4.04 -19.97
N GLN A 13 26.44 -5.05 -20.70
CA GLN A 13 27.88 -5.23 -20.98
C GLN A 13 28.37 -4.45 -22.21
N SER A 14 27.50 -4.22 -23.20
CA SER A 14 27.91 -3.66 -24.50
C SER A 14 27.91 -2.13 -24.56
N GLU A 15 27.12 -1.47 -23.71
CA GLU A 15 26.95 -0.02 -23.74
C GLU A 15 27.58 0.62 -22.50
N PRO A 16 28.59 1.48 -22.62
CA PRO A 16 29.18 2.19 -21.47
C PRO A 16 28.37 3.42 -21.05
N ASP A 17 27.49 3.94 -21.91
CA ASP A 17 26.65 5.11 -21.60
C ASP A 17 25.36 4.69 -20.90
N HIS A 18 25.19 5.15 -19.65
CA HIS A 18 24.01 4.88 -18.83
C HIS A 18 22.69 5.31 -19.49
N LYS A 19 22.70 6.39 -20.29
CA LYS A 19 21.48 6.85 -20.95
C LYS A 19 21.03 5.88 -22.04
N ASN A 20 21.96 5.46 -22.90
CA ASN A 20 21.68 4.47 -23.95
C ASN A 20 21.35 3.09 -23.38
N GLN A 21 21.98 2.70 -22.27
CA GLN A 21 21.61 1.48 -21.53
C GLN A 21 20.15 1.52 -21.09
N ALA A 22 19.72 2.61 -20.43
CA ALA A 22 18.34 2.76 -19.96
C ALA A 22 17.35 2.71 -21.13
N ASP A 23 17.63 3.41 -22.24
CA ASP A 23 16.75 3.44 -23.41
C ASP A 23 16.61 2.07 -24.09
N LYS A 24 17.69 1.28 -24.20
CA LYS A 24 17.60 -0.08 -24.75
C LYS A 24 16.84 -1.03 -23.81
N LEU A 25 17.05 -0.92 -22.50
CA LEU A 25 16.34 -1.73 -21.51
C LEU A 25 14.86 -1.38 -21.44
N ARG A 26 14.50 -0.11 -21.64
CA ARG A 26 13.11 0.35 -21.82
C ARG A 26 12.43 -0.30 -23.00
N VAL A 27 13.09 -0.30 -24.17
CA VAL A 27 12.54 -0.93 -25.37
C VAL A 27 12.34 -2.44 -25.16
N LEU A 28 13.27 -3.09 -24.44
CA LEU A 28 13.10 -4.50 -24.06
C LEU A 28 11.91 -4.68 -23.12
N LEU A 29 11.78 -3.84 -22.09
CA LEU A 29 10.65 -3.89 -21.15
C LEU A 29 9.31 -3.70 -21.88
N ASP A 30 9.21 -2.71 -22.77
CA ASP A 30 8.02 -2.48 -23.59
C ASP A 30 7.71 -3.70 -24.48
N GLY A 31 8.74 -4.35 -25.03
CA GLY A 31 8.62 -5.61 -25.76
C GLY A 31 8.07 -6.77 -24.90
N LEU A 32 8.51 -6.87 -23.64
CA LEU A 32 8.03 -7.89 -22.70
C LEU A 32 6.56 -7.68 -22.31
N LEU A 33 6.14 -6.42 -22.21
CA LEU A 33 4.78 -6.00 -21.82
C LEU A 33 3.80 -5.89 -23.01
N GLN A 34 4.19 -6.31 -24.23
CA GLN A 34 3.32 -6.25 -25.40
C GLN A 34 2.02 -7.06 -25.22
N SER A 35 0.92 -6.49 -25.70
CA SER A 35 -0.39 -7.14 -25.71
C SER A 35 -0.42 -8.36 -26.63
N GLY A 36 -1.15 -9.40 -26.22
CA GLY A 36 -1.32 -10.63 -27.00
C GLY A 36 -0.41 -11.80 -26.58
N ARG A 37 0.49 -11.61 -25.60
CA ARG A 37 1.24 -12.71 -24.97
C ARG A 37 0.41 -13.37 -23.86
N PRO A 38 0.61 -14.67 -23.58
CA PRO A 38 0.04 -15.31 -22.39
C PRO A 38 0.50 -14.60 -21.12
N GLU A 39 -0.41 -14.31 -20.18
CA GLU A 39 -0.07 -13.59 -18.94
C GLU A 39 1.03 -14.29 -18.14
N ALA A 40 1.04 -15.63 -18.12
CA ALA A 40 2.07 -16.42 -17.45
C ALA A 40 3.49 -16.15 -17.99
N ASP A 41 3.63 -15.98 -19.31
CA ASP A 41 4.93 -15.70 -19.94
C ASP A 41 5.37 -14.26 -19.65
N VAL A 42 4.44 -13.31 -19.66
CA VAL A 42 4.70 -11.91 -19.30
C VAL A 42 5.21 -11.83 -17.87
N VAL A 43 4.51 -12.46 -16.92
CA VAL A 43 4.91 -12.49 -15.51
C VAL A 43 6.29 -13.13 -15.35
N ALA A 44 6.53 -14.28 -15.97
CA ALA A 44 7.81 -14.99 -15.86
C ALA A 44 8.98 -14.19 -16.44
N ASP A 45 8.80 -13.52 -17.58
CA ASP A 45 9.85 -12.75 -18.23
C ASP A 45 10.12 -11.41 -17.53
N VAL A 46 9.07 -10.71 -17.09
CA VAL A 46 9.22 -9.45 -16.34
C VAL A 46 9.87 -9.69 -14.98
N ASN A 47 9.54 -10.79 -14.31
CA ASN A 47 10.20 -11.17 -13.05
C ASN A 47 11.70 -11.42 -13.26
N LYS A 48 12.07 -12.19 -14.28
CA LYS A 48 13.49 -12.40 -14.65
C LYS A 48 14.18 -11.08 -15.02
N PHE A 49 13.51 -10.21 -15.77
CA PHE A 49 14.05 -8.90 -16.12
C PHE A 49 14.33 -8.07 -14.87
N ALA A 50 13.37 -7.98 -13.94
CA ALA A 50 13.51 -7.24 -12.68
C ALA A 50 14.64 -7.81 -11.81
N GLU A 51 14.72 -9.14 -11.67
CA GLU A 51 15.78 -9.81 -10.91
C GLU A 51 17.17 -9.45 -11.44
N ILE A 52 17.37 -9.49 -12.75
CA ILE A 52 18.67 -9.20 -13.38
C ILE A 52 19.02 -7.72 -13.24
N VAL A 53 18.07 -6.82 -13.51
CA VAL A 53 18.28 -5.36 -13.43
C VAL A 53 18.58 -4.91 -12.00
N VAL A 54 17.97 -5.54 -10.99
CA VAL A 54 18.19 -5.16 -9.58
C VAL A 54 19.44 -5.82 -9.00
N ASN A 55 19.75 -7.08 -9.35
CA ASN A 55 20.85 -7.83 -8.74
C ASN A 55 22.20 -7.67 -9.46
N GLN A 56 22.24 -7.24 -10.72
CA GLN A 56 23.53 -7.06 -11.40
C GLN A 56 24.34 -5.91 -10.80
N GLU A 57 25.47 -6.28 -10.19
CA GLU A 57 26.48 -5.34 -9.67
C GLU A 57 27.15 -4.51 -10.78
N SER A 58 27.11 -5.00 -12.03
CA SER A 58 27.69 -4.34 -13.21
C SER A 58 26.86 -3.15 -13.70
N GLY A 59 25.57 -3.09 -13.34
CA GLY A 59 24.67 -2.01 -13.75
C GLY A 59 24.80 -0.79 -12.85
N SER A 60 24.79 0.40 -13.44
CA SER A 60 24.69 1.65 -12.68
C SER A 60 23.37 1.68 -11.90
N MET A 61 23.43 1.95 -10.59
CA MET A 61 22.25 2.06 -9.71
C MET A 61 21.23 3.09 -10.25
N VAL A 62 21.70 4.10 -10.99
CA VAL A 62 20.84 5.10 -11.64
C VAL A 62 19.93 4.45 -12.69
N VAL A 63 20.50 3.59 -13.55
CA VAL A 63 19.76 2.88 -14.60
C VAL A 63 18.76 1.90 -14.00
N SER A 64 19.17 1.16 -12.97
CA SER A 64 18.29 0.22 -12.26
C SER A 64 17.09 0.94 -11.63
N ARG A 65 17.32 2.05 -10.92
CA ARG A 65 16.24 2.86 -10.33
C ARG A 65 15.29 3.42 -11.37
N GLN A 66 15.80 3.90 -12.51
CA GLN A 66 14.99 4.42 -13.61
C GLN A 66 14.06 3.34 -14.18
N LEU A 67 14.58 2.13 -14.41
CA LEU A 67 13.82 1.01 -14.94
C LEU A 67 12.81 0.46 -13.94
N VAL A 68 13.18 0.30 -12.67
CA VAL A 68 12.24 -0.14 -11.62
C VAL A 68 11.11 0.89 -11.45
N ASN A 69 11.42 2.18 -11.55
CA ASN A 69 10.40 3.23 -11.53
C ASN A 69 9.43 3.10 -12.72
N GLU A 70 9.93 2.87 -13.92
CA GLU A 70 9.09 2.69 -15.11
C GLU A 70 8.23 1.45 -15.05
N LEU A 71 8.83 0.32 -14.66
CA LEU A 71 8.08 -0.90 -14.41
C LEU A 71 6.97 -0.64 -13.39
N THR A 72 7.27 0.04 -12.29
CA THR A 72 6.28 0.41 -11.26
C THR A 72 5.14 1.23 -11.87
N GLN A 73 5.43 2.26 -12.67
CA GLN A 73 4.40 3.08 -13.33
C GLN A 73 3.54 2.26 -14.32
N ARG A 74 4.15 1.37 -15.11
CA ARG A 74 3.43 0.48 -16.03
C ARG A 74 2.50 -0.49 -15.30
N LEU A 75 2.94 -1.02 -14.15
CA LEU A 75 2.13 -1.93 -13.33
C LEU A 75 0.87 -1.24 -12.78
N MET A 76 0.86 0.08 -12.57
CA MET A 76 -0.32 0.78 -12.03
C MET A 76 -1.56 0.69 -12.94
N SER A 77 -1.38 0.53 -14.25
CA SER A 77 -2.46 0.45 -15.23
C SER A 77 -2.75 -0.97 -15.74
N MET A 78 -2.04 -1.98 -15.23
CA MET A 78 -2.19 -3.37 -15.67
C MET A 78 -3.27 -4.14 -14.88
N PRO A 79 -3.80 -5.24 -15.45
CA PRO A 79 -4.73 -6.13 -14.77
C PRO A 79 -4.16 -6.72 -13.48
N ASN A 80 -5.02 -6.91 -12.47
CA ASN A 80 -4.63 -7.44 -11.16
C ASN A 80 -3.92 -8.81 -11.24
N SER A 81 -4.30 -9.66 -12.22
CA SER A 81 -3.69 -10.99 -12.45
C SER A 81 -2.20 -10.91 -12.82
N ILE A 82 -1.76 -9.81 -13.44
CA ILE A 82 -0.37 -9.55 -13.81
C ILE A 82 0.34 -8.78 -12.70
N VAL A 83 -0.31 -7.75 -12.15
CA VAL A 83 0.28 -6.84 -11.16
C VAL A 83 0.63 -7.57 -9.87
N LYS A 84 -0.25 -8.47 -9.40
CA LYS A 84 -0.04 -9.19 -8.13
C LYS A 84 1.25 -10.01 -8.13
N PRO A 85 1.45 -11.00 -9.02
CA PRO A 85 2.66 -11.83 -8.98
C PRO A 85 3.94 -11.05 -9.31
N ILE A 86 3.87 -10.02 -10.17
CA ILE A 86 5.05 -9.19 -10.47
C ILE A 86 5.38 -8.29 -9.28
N GLY A 87 4.38 -7.66 -8.65
CA GLY A 87 4.57 -6.79 -7.50
C GLY A 87 5.14 -7.54 -6.29
N GLU A 88 4.61 -8.73 -5.97
CA GLU A 88 5.13 -9.59 -4.90
C GLU A 88 6.61 -9.97 -5.16
N HIS A 89 6.92 -10.40 -6.38
CA HIS A 89 8.29 -10.76 -6.75
C HIS A 89 9.23 -9.56 -6.73
N LEU A 90 8.81 -8.42 -7.28
CA LEU A 90 9.61 -7.20 -7.30
C LEU A 90 9.92 -6.69 -5.89
N LEU A 91 8.95 -6.74 -4.96
CA LEU A 91 9.18 -6.40 -3.55
C LEU A 91 10.22 -7.32 -2.91
N ALA A 92 10.19 -8.63 -3.20
CA ALA A 92 11.17 -9.58 -2.69
C ALA A 92 12.58 -9.31 -3.24
N VAL A 93 12.68 -9.00 -4.54
CA VAL A 93 13.95 -8.69 -5.22
C VAL A 93 14.58 -7.40 -4.68
N ILE A 94 13.80 -6.33 -4.50
CA ILE A 94 14.33 -5.05 -4.03
C ILE A 94 14.57 -5.00 -2.50
N GLN A 95 14.13 -6.01 -1.74
CA GLN A 95 14.17 -6.00 -0.27
C GLN A 95 15.59 -5.78 0.28
N SER A 96 16.61 -6.37 -0.33
CA SER A 96 18.02 -6.20 0.07
C SER A 96 18.55 -4.77 -0.14
N ARG A 97 17.89 -4.01 -1.01
CA ARG A 97 18.23 -2.63 -1.41
C ARG A 97 17.05 -1.69 -1.20
N VAL A 98 16.18 -1.98 -0.21
CA VAL A 98 14.88 -1.30 -0.06
C VAL A 98 15.01 0.21 0.14
N ILE A 99 16.11 0.68 0.74
CA ILE A 99 16.41 2.11 0.91
C ILE A 99 16.53 2.81 -0.45
N SER A 100 17.16 2.17 -1.44
CA SER A 100 17.33 2.73 -2.79
C SER A 100 16.03 2.79 -3.60
N TYR A 101 15.06 1.93 -3.27
CA TYR A 101 13.78 1.76 -3.98
C TYR A 101 12.58 2.10 -3.10
N GLU A 102 12.75 2.94 -2.08
CA GLU A 102 11.74 3.20 -1.06
C GLU A 102 10.42 3.72 -1.66
N GLU A 103 10.51 4.61 -2.65
CA GLU A 103 9.36 5.14 -3.36
C GLU A 103 8.62 4.07 -4.17
N GLN A 104 9.35 3.27 -4.95
CA GLN A 104 8.77 2.22 -5.78
C GLN A 104 8.14 1.13 -4.91
N SER A 105 8.83 0.72 -3.83
CA SER A 105 8.31 -0.20 -2.81
C SER A 105 6.99 0.31 -2.23
N SER A 106 6.91 1.58 -1.87
CA SER A 106 5.70 2.18 -1.29
C SER A 106 4.53 2.26 -2.28
N GLN A 107 4.80 2.52 -3.56
CA GLN A 107 3.76 2.52 -4.61
C GLN A 107 3.24 1.10 -4.89
N ILE A 108 4.14 0.12 -5.01
CA ILE A 108 3.78 -1.28 -5.25
C ILE A 108 2.95 -1.83 -4.07
N ARG A 109 3.36 -1.54 -2.82
CA ARG A 109 2.61 -1.96 -1.63
C ARG A 109 1.19 -1.40 -1.59
N GLN A 110 1.01 -0.13 -1.95
CA GLN A 110 -0.34 0.46 -2.03
C GLN A 110 -1.19 -0.25 -3.09
N ARG A 111 -0.62 -0.50 -4.27
CA ARG A 111 -1.33 -1.19 -5.36
C ARG A 111 -1.68 -2.64 -4.99
N LEU A 112 -0.75 -3.37 -4.39
CA LEU A 112 -0.99 -4.74 -3.92
C LEU A 112 -2.07 -4.77 -2.83
N ALA A 113 -2.08 -3.82 -1.91
CA ALA A 113 -3.11 -3.74 -0.88
C ALA A 113 -4.52 -3.56 -1.48
N GLU A 114 -4.68 -2.74 -2.52
CA GLU A 114 -5.95 -2.61 -3.26
C GLU A 114 -6.39 -3.91 -3.92
N ILE A 115 -5.43 -4.68 -4.47
CA ILE A 115 -5.72 -5.98 -5.08
C ILE A 115 -6.19 -6.96 -4.02
N TYR A 116 -5.46 -7.09 -2.90
CA TYR A 116 -5.85 -7.94 -1.79
C TYR A 116 -7.20 -7.54 -1.18
N GLU A 117 -7.50 -6.24 -1.10
CA GLU A 117 -8.82 -5.75 -0.67
C GLU A 117 -9.94 -6.19 -1.61
N THR A 118 -9.72 -6.11 -2.92
CA THR A 118 -10.69 -6.56 -3.94
C THR A 118 -10.92 -8.07 -3.88
N GLU A 119 -9.91 -8.82 -3.46
CA GLU A 119 -9.96 -10.28 -3.25
C GLU A 119 -10.42 -10.67 -1.84
N GLU A 120 -10.87 -9.71 -1.01
CA GLU A 120 -11.28 -9.91 0.39
C GLU A 120 -10.19 -10.53 1.30
N GLN A 121 -8.92 -10.42 0.89
CA GLN A 121 -7.74 -10.85 1.65
C GLN A 121 -7.29 -9.76 2.63
N TRP A 122 -8.17 -9.41 3.57
CA TRP A 122 -8.01 -8.27 4.49
C TRP A 122 -6.68 -8.25 5.25
N ARG A 123 -6.27 -9.42 5.77
CA ARG A 123 -5.03 -9.55 6.55
C ARG A 123 -3.78 -9.31 5.70
N GLU A 124 -3.75 -9.81 4.47
CA GLU A 124 -2.62 -9.61 3.56
C GLU A 124 -2.56 -8.18 3.04
N ALA A 125 -3.71 -7.55 2.78
CA ALA A 125 -3.78 -6.12 2.49
C ALA A 125 -3.17 -5.28 3.63
N ALA A 126 -3.55 -5.57 4.88
CA ALA A 126 -3.02 -4.86 6.05
C ALA A 126 -1.51 -5.04 6.18
N ARG A 127 -1.00 -6.27 6.11
CA ARG A 127 0.43 -6.59 6.17
C ARG A 127 1.23 -5.88 5.10
N THR A 128 0.67 -5.78 3.89
CA THR A 128 1.31 -5.10 2.76
C THR A 128 1.51 -3.62 3.05
N LEU A 129 0.48 -2.94 3.57
CA LEU A 129 0.54 -1.52 3.94
C LEU A 129 1.44 -1.25 5.16
N VAL A 130 1.47 -2.17 6.15
CA VAL A 130 2.38 -2.07 7.31
C VAL A 130 3.85 -2.06 6.87
N GLY A 131 4.17 -2.70 5.75
CA GLY A 131 5.53 -2.68 5.18
C GLY A 131 5.97 -1.34 4.58
N ILE A 132 5.10 -0.32 4.53
CA ILE A 132 5.47 1.03 4.09
C ILE A 132 6.19 1.75 5.25
N PRO A 133 7.45 2.20 5.08
CA PRO A 133 8.22 2.84 6.15
C PRO A 133 7.79 4.28 6.39
N LEU A 134 6.63 4.48 7.04
CA LEU A 134 6.03 5.81 7.25
C LEU A 134 6.84 6.74 8.17
N GLU A 135 7.58 6.18 9.13
CA GLU A 135 8.36 6.95 10.13
C GLU A 135 9.88 6.66 10.06
N THR A 136 10.26 5.48 9.57
CA THR A 136 11.65 4.99 9.56
C THR A 136 12.34 5.15 8.21
N GLY A 137 11.62 5.60 7.20
CA GLY A 137 12.12 5.80 5.83
C GLY A 137 12.94 7.07 5.68
N GLN A 138 13.69 7.18 4.58
CA GLN A 138 14.34 8.44 4.19
C GLN A 138 13.31 9.46 3.68
N ARG A 139 12.18 8.97 3.13
CA ARG A 139 11.11 9.83 2.62
C ARG A 139 10.26 10.33 3.78
N GLN A 140 10.10 11.64 3.85
CA GLN A 140 9.13 12.27 4.74
C GLN A 140 7.75 12.28 4.09
N TYR A 141 6.79 11.67 4.76
CA TYR A 141 5.39 11.68 4.35
C TYR A 141 4.61 12.75 5.11
N PRO A 142 3.70 13.49 4.45
CA PRO A 142 2.80 14.41 5.13
C PRO A 142 1.94 13.70 6.19
N ALA A 143 1.62 14.39 7.29
CA ALA A 143 0.78 13.83 8.37
C ALA A 143 -0.55 13.26 7.86
N ASP A 144 -1.22 13.97 6.94
CA ASP A 144 -2.46 13.51 6.30
C ASP A 144 -2.28 12.16 5.59
N PHE A 145 -1.16 11.96 4.88
CA PHE A 145 -0.89 10.70 4.18
C PHE A 145 -0.66 9.56 5.18
N LYS A 146 0.17 9.79 6.20
CA LYS A 146 0.47 8.80 7.24
C LYS A 146 -0.79 8.38 7.99
N MET A 147 -1.63 9.36 8.35
CA MET A 147 -2.92 9.12 9.01
C MET A 147 -3.86 8.30 8.13
N ARG A 148 -3.97 8.61 6.82
CA ARG A 148 -4.77 7.81 5.87
C ARG A 148 -4.32 6.35 5.82
N ILE A 149 -3.01 6.09 5.77
CA ILE A 149 -2.48 4.72 5.75
C ILE A 149 -2.77 4.00 7.07
N TYR A 150 -2.57 4.64 8.23
CA TYR A 150 -2.88 4.02 9.52
C TYR A 150 -4.36 3.70 9.70
N LEU A 151 -5.25 4.61 9.27
CA LEU A 151 -6.69 4.34 9.24
C LEU A 151 -7.00 3.18 8.31
N ARG A 152 -6.44 3.15 7.10
CA ARG A 152 -6.66 2.02 6.18
C ARG A 152 -6.22 0.68 6.79
N ILE A 153 -5.02 0.62 7.40
CA ILE A 153 -4.54 -0.57 8.10
C ILE A 153 -5.48 -0.99 9.24
N ALA A 154 -5.92 -0.05 10.08
CA ALA A 154 -6.83 -0.35 11.17
C ALA A 154 -8.19 -0.88 10.67
N GLN A 155 -8.65 -0.41 9.51
CA GLN A 155 -9.91 -0.87 8.92
C GLN A 155 -9.75 -2.32 8.46
N LEU A 156 -8.66 -2.61 7.74
CA LEU A 156 -8.37 -3.96 7.24
C LEU A 156 -8.23 -4.99 8.36
N TYR A 157 -7.55 -4.63 9.45
CA TYR A 157 -7.47 -5.52 10.61
C TYR A 157 -8.84 -5.75 11.26
N LEU A 158 -9.68 -4.71 11.34
CA LEU A 158 -11.03 -4.83 11.85
C LEU A 158 -11.89 -5.77 10.99
N GLU A 159 -11.85 -5.64 9.66
CA GLU A 159 -12.56 -6.54 8.73
C GLU A 159 -12.02 -7.98 8.79
N SER A 160 -10.74 -8.15 9.14
CA SER A 160 -10.14 -9.48 9.40
C SER A 160 -10.49 -10.09 10.77
N GLY A 161 -11.26 -9.37 11.61
CA GLY A 161 -11.61 -9.76 12.97
C GLY A 161 -10.52 -9.50 14.02
N ASP A 162 -9.42 -8.84 13.65
CA ASP A 162 -8.30 -8.54 14.55
C ASP A 162 -8.42 -7.14 15.14
N ALA A 163 -9.30 -7.02 16.15
CA ALA A 163 -9.53 -5.74 16.80
C ALA A 163 -8.29 -5.23 17.58
N VAL A 164 -7.40 -6.12 18.01
CA VAL A 164 -6.18 -5.77 18.76
C VAL A 164 -5.23 -4.99 17.87
N GLU A 165 -4.92 -5.53 16.70
CA GLU A 165 -4.08 -4.84 15.72
C GLU A 165 -4.75 -3.56 15.23
N ALA A 166 -6.07 -3.58 14.98
CA ALA A 166 -6.81 -2.39 14.61
C ALA A 166 -6.67 -1.25 15.65
N GLU A 167 -6.72 -1.58 16.94
CA GLU A 167 -6.49 -0.64 18.04
C GLU A 167 -5.08 -0.06 18.04
N ALA A 168 -4.06 -0.88 17.79
CA ALA A 168 -2.69 -0.39 17.72
C ALA A 168 -2.50 0.67 16.62
N TYR A 169 -3.08 0.46 15.43
CA TYR A 169 -2.92 1.38 14.31
C TYR A 169 -3.81 2.62 14.42
N VAL A 170 -5.03 2.52 14.96
CA VAL A 170 -5.85 3.72 15.20
C VAL A 170 -5.24 4.62 16.29
N ASN A 171 -4.55 4.03 17.27
CA ASN A 171 -3.79 4.79 18.26
C ASN A 171 -2.58 5.51 17.63
N ARG A 172 -1.89 4.90 16.66
CA ARG A 172 -0.84 5.60 15.90
C ARG A 172 -1.42 6.77 15.09
N ALA A 173 -2.59 6.59 14.49
CA ALA A 173 -3.29 7.68 13.79
C ALA A 173 -3.65 8.85 14.74
N SER A 174 -3.97 8.56 16.01
CA SER A 174 -4.31 9.60 17.01
C SER A 174 -3.18 10.60 17.27
N LEU A 175 -1.92 10.17 17.12
CA LEU A 175 -0.75 11.03 17.33
C LEU A 175 -0.62 12.09 16.23
N LEU A 176 -1.20 11.84 15.06
CA LEU A 176 -1.14 12.74 13.90
C LEU A 176 -2.32 13.71 13.86
N GLN A 177 -3.23 13.65 14.84
CA GLN A 177 -4.50 14.36 14.81
C GLN A 177 -4.34 15.88 14.78
N THR A 178 -3.36 16.44 15.49
CA THR A 178 -3.11 17.89 15.55
C THR A 178 -2.38 18.41 14.30
N GLU A 179 -1.61 17.55 13.64
CA GLU A 179 -0.83 17.87 12.44
C GLU A 179 -1.67 17.72 11.17
N ALA A 180 -2.60 16.77 11.16
CA ALA A 180 -3.47 16.49 10.04
C ALA A 180 -4.57 17.56 9.92
N LYS A 181 -4.55 18.34 8.84
CA LYS A 181 -5.41 19.52 8.65
C LYS A 181 -6.75 19.22 7.99
N SER A 182 -6.89 18.03 7.39
CA SER A 182 -8.11 17.64 6.68
C SER A 182 -9.25 17.32 7.64
N GLU A 183 -10.31 18.13 7.64
CA GLU A 183 -11.50 17.91 8.48
C GLU A 183 -12.21 16.58 8.15
N GLU A 184 -12.27 16.21 6.88
CA GLU A 184 -12.79 14.91 6.44
C GLU A 184 -12.01 13.76 7.09
N LEU A 185 -10.68 13.82 7.07
CA LEU A 185 -9.83 12.78 7.65
C LEU A 185 -10.00 12.68 9.18
N GLN A 186 -10.22 13.82 9.84
CA GLN A 186 -10.54 13.87 11.27
C GLN A 186 -11.86 13.18 11.60
N ILE A 187 -12.88 13.37 10.76
CA ILE A 187 -14.17 12.70 10.90
C ILE A 187 -14.01 11.19 10.67
N MET A 188 -13.31 10.78 9.62
CA MET A 188 -13.01 9.37 9.33
C MET A 188 -12.32 8.69 10.50
N TYR A 189 -11.28 9.34 11.06
CA TYR A 189 -10.58 8.83 12.24
C TYR A 189 -11.51 8.65 13.43
N LYS A 190 -12.33 9.65 13.76
CA LYS A 190 -13.26 9.55 14.90
C LYS A 190 -14.25 8.40 14.72
N ALA A 191 -14.84 8.28 13.53
CA ALA A 191 -15.78 7.21 13.21
C ALA A 191 -15.12 5.83 13.31
N GLN A 192 -13.91 5.71 12.80
CA GLN A 192 -13.16 4.46 12.83
C GLN A 192 -12.68 4.09 14.22
N TYR A 193 -12.23 5.06 15.02
CA TYR A 193 -11.82 4.80 16.39
C TYR A 193 -12.99 4.31 17.25
N ALA A 194 -14.18 4.91 17.09
CA ALA A 194 -15.39 4.41 17.73
C ALA A 194 -15.70 2.95 17.33
N ARG A 195 -15.57 2.60 16.03
CA ARG A 195 -15.74 1.21 15.54
C ARG A 195 -14.73 0.24 16.16
N VAL A 196 -13.48 0.64 16.29
CA VAL A 196 -12.44 -0.21 16.89
C VAL A 196 -12.74 -0.46 18.38
N LEU A 197 -13.10 0.58 19.14
CA LEU A 197 -13.46 0.44 20.56
C LEU A 197 -14.67 -0.47 20.77
N ASP A 198 -15.69 -0.35 19.92
CA ASP A 198 -16.88 -1.20 19.91
C ASP A 198 -16.49 -2.69 19.73
N ASN A 199 -15.66 -2.99 18.74
CA ASN A 199 -15.15 -4.35 18.49
C ASN A 199 -14.21 -4.86 19.61
N ARG A 200 -13.56 -3.94 20.34
CA ARG A 200 -12.77 -4.25 21.53
C ARG A 200 -13.62 -4.43 22.79
N ARG A 201 -14.95 -4.31 22.69
CA ARG A 201 -15.92 -4.36 23.79
C ARG A 201 -15.71 -3.25 24.83
N LYS A 202 -15.05 -2.15 24.43
CA LYS A 202 -14.90 -0.93 25.25
C LYS A 202 -16.12 -0.04 25.05
N PHE A 203 -17.28 -0.57 25.41
CA PHE A 203 -18.57 -0.03 24.99
C PHE A 203 -18.86 1.38 25.51
N ILE A 204 -18.46 1.73 26.75
CA ILE A 204 -18.64 3.09 27.28
C ILE A 204 -17.82 4.11 26.48
N GLU A 205 -16.55 3.79 26.18
CA GLU A 205 -15.67 4.65 25.39
C GLU A 205 -16.19 4.80 23.96
N ALA A 206 -16.62 3.69 23.34
CA ALA A 206 -17.24 3.69 22.03
C ALA A 206 -18.52 4.54 21.99
N ALA A 207 -19.39 4.41 23.00
CA ALA A 207 -20.63 5.16 23.10
C ALA A 207 -20.38 6.67 23.16
N GLY A 208 -19.42 7.11 23.99
CA GLY A 208 -19.03 8.52 24.08
C GLY A 208 -18.58 9.08 22.74
N ARG A 209 -17.74 8.33 22.00
CA ARG A 209 -17.24 8.76 20.68
C ARG A 209 -18.32 8.78 19.61
N TYR A 210 -19.23 7.80 19.60
CA TYR A 210 -20.38 7.80 18.70
C TYR A 210 -21.34 8.96 18.97
N TYR A 211 -21.55 9.29 20.24
CA TYR A 211 -22.34 10.46 20.63
C TYR A 211 -21.69 11.76 20.15
N GLU A 212 -20.39 11.96 20.40
CA GLU A 212 -19.64 13.13 19.90
C GLU A 212 -19.72 13.28 18.38
N LEU A 213 -19.67 12.18 17.63
CA LEU A 213 -19.84 12.18 16.18
C LEU A 213 -21.23 12.66 15.78
N SER A 214 -22.29 12.18 16.44
CA SER A 214 -23.67 12.59 16.13
C SER A 214 -23.92 14.09 16.27
N LEU A 215 -23.11 14.79 17.08
CA LEU A 215 -23.19 16.24 17.29
C LEU A 215 -22.44 17.06 16.21
N LYS A 216 -21.67 16.43 15.32
CA LYS A 216 -20.86 17.14 14.31
C LYS A 216 -21.73 17.72 13.21
N ALA A 217 -21.77 19.05 13.09
CA ALA A 217 -22.60 19.77 12.11
C ALA A 217 -22.37 19.30 10.66
N VAL A 218 -21.12 19.00 10.30
CA VAL A 218 -20.68 18.60 8.95
C VAL A 218 -21.28 17.27 8.48
N LEU A 219 -21.69 16.38 9.40
CA LEU A 219 -22.30 15.10 9.03
C LEU A 219 -23.74 15.26 8.52
N ALA A 220 -24.11 14.44 7.54
CA ALA A 220 -25.48 14.35 7.07
C ALA A 220 -26.42 13.84 8.18
N GLY A 221 -27.72 14.17 8.10
CA GLY A 221 -28.71 13.74 9.11
C GLY A 221 -28.74 12.23 9.32
N SER A 222 -28.67 11.45 8.24
CA SER A 222 -28.62 9.99 8.28
C SER A 222 -27.38 9.45 9.00
N GLU A 223 -26.21 10.07 8.81
CA GLU A 223 -24.96 9.66 9.48
C GLU A 223 -24.98 9.99 10.98
N LYS A 224 -25.63 11.10 11.35
CA LYS A 224 -25.86 11.46 12.75
C LYS A 224 -26.79 10.46 13.43
N ASP A 225 -27.88 10.08 12.78
CA ASP A 225 -28.82 9.07 13.29
C ASP A 225 -28.14 7.70 13.47
N ILE A 226 -27.32 7.28 12.49
CA ILE A 226 -26.53 6.05 12.60
C ILE A 226 -25.57 6.12 13.79
N SER A 227 -24.86 7.23 13.95
CA SER A 227 -23.92 7.43 15.05
C SER A 227 -24.63 7.40 16.40
N LEU A 228 -25.76 8.10 16.54
CA LEU A 228 -26.55 8.14 17.77
C LEU A 228 -27.12 6.75 18.11
N LYS A 229 -27.62 6.01 17.11
CA LYS A 229 -28.08 4.63 17.30
C LYS A 229 -26.96 3.73 17.82
N LYS A 230 -25.75 3.83 17.26
CA LYS A 230 -24.58 3.07 17.73
C LYS A 230 -24.19 3.45 19.17
N ALA A 231 -24.25 4.74 19.51
CA ALA A 231 -24.01 5.21 20.88
C ALA A 231 -24.99 4.57 21.87
N LEU A 232 -26.29 4.57 21.54
CA LEU A 232 -27.33 3.95 22.36
C LEU A 232 -27.10 2.45 22.55
N VAL A 233 -26.81 1.72 21.47
CA VAL A 233 -26.52 0.28 21.51
C VAL A 233 -25.32 -0.01 22.40
N CYS A 234 -24.21 0.72 22.23
CA CYS A 234 -23.03 0.56 23.07
C CYS A 234 -23.33 0.83 24.55
N THR A 235 -24.08 1.87 24.88
CA THR A 235 -24.47 2.17 26.28
C THR A 235 -25.29 1.05 26.91
N ILE A 236 -26.23 0.47 26.15
CA ILE A 236 -27.03 -0.68 26.61
C ILE A 236 -26.13 -1.89 26.85
N LEU A 237 -25.23 -2.21 25.91
CA LEU A 237 -24.30 -3.34 26.02
C LEU A 237 -23.29 -3.18 27.15
N ALA A 238 -22.94 -1.94 27.51
CA ALA A 238 -22.02 -1.66 28.60
C ALA A 238 -22.62 -1.87 30.01
N SER A 239 -23.96 -1.81 30.10
CA SER A 239 -24.69 -1.88 31.37
C SER A 239 -25.08 -3.32 31.74
N ALA A 240 -24.63 -4.32 30.98
CA ALA A 240 -24.92 -5.75 31.15
C ALA A 240 -23.69 -6.53 31.65
#